data_AF-A0A640W911-F1
#
_entry.id   AF-A0A640W911-F1
#
_cell.length_a   1.000
_cell.length_b   1.000
_cell.length_c   1.000
_cell.angle_alpha   90.00
_cell.angle_beta   90.00
_cell.angle_gamma   90.00
#
_symmetry.space_group_name_H-M   'P 1'
#
loop_
_entity.id
_entity.type
_entity.pdbx_description
1 polymer ?
#
loop_
_entity_poly.entity_id
_entity_poly.type
_entity_poly.pdbx_seq_one_letter_code
_entity_poly.pdbx_strand_id
1 'polypeptide(L)'
;MAVNWLHKLASRGSVPVFPVLGKQGDGALRHLALSPQIELVDSPRHASVLLVAGEIPADRFEPLRRVHDQLPYPFTTLWFRSEPWPHLERVARIDDLDDLPGALVTAHLELMEGCRGSTHRLLPDEPPNPWEGEGDFGQGGEGMMGGVPYGRPMAMNMADDIRDGLTLDSLTFRLGPFFFAFPPGMAAEITLQGDLVQTWQTQFAPYPQSLDDIFFNARERPVPIAEVELARARHHLHRLFHALHLAGLENVSLRTLRLAHGLSTSSTLDGLRRALSRSGFFRLTAGGGVLGPEQARMIGGSAARAAGMADDLRSEDAGYRRLGFSPVCQTAGDTHARWRQLLDEIDQSLHLARLAERDRVHTERTGSVETPRGPWSARRPADASALFDELLPGLEWGDALATVASLDVAGVADQPVGTRPSGESRAVRGGTGNDV
;
A
#
# COMPACT_ATOMS: atom_id res chain seq x y z
N MET A 1 17.99 28.19 -24.91
CA MET A 1 16.98 29.09 -24.32
C MET A 1 15.60 28.46 -24.23
N ALA A 2 15.12 27.71 -25.23
CA ALA A 2 13.82 27.02 -25.22
C ALA A 2 13.71 25.75 -24.32
N VAL A 3 14.72 25.40 -23.53
CA VAL A 3 14.61 24.33 -22.51
C VAL A 3 14.39 24.93 -21.11
N ASN A 4 14.96 26.11 -20.86
CA ASN A 4 14.87 26.82 -19.57
C ASN A 4 13.46 27.38 -19.31
N TRP A 5 12.76 27.87 -20.35
CA TRP A 5 11.35 28.31 -20.18
C TRP A 5 10.38 27.16 -19.89
N LEU A 6 10.59 25.96 -20.45
CA LEU A 6 9.77 24.77 -20.19
C LEU A 6 9.98 24.28 -18.76
N HIS A 7 11.22 24.27 -18.27
CA HIS A 7 11.51 23.94 -16.87
C HIS A 7 10.89 24.96 -15.89
N LYS A 8 10.90 26.26 -16.22
CA LYS A 8 10.23 27.31 -15.42
C LYS A 8 8.69 27.26 -15.47
N LEU A 9 8.13 26.65 -16.49
CA LEU A 9 6.69 26.37 -16.57
C LEU A 9 6.34 25.10 -15.79
N ALA A 10 7.15 24.04 -15.92
CA ALA A 10 7.02 22.81 -15.16
C ALA A 10 7.14 23.04 -13.64
N SER A 11 8.02 23.96 -13.22
CA SER A 11 8.17 24.34 -11.81
C SER A 11 6.94 25.02 -11.19
N ARG A 12 5.93 25.38 -12.00
CA ARG A 12 4.65 25.95 -11.53
C ARG A 12 3.53 24.92 -11.42
N GLY A 13 3.77 23.68 -11.85
CA GLY A 13 2.83 22.57 -11.74
C GLY A 13 2.84 21.93 -10.34
N SER A 14 1.97 20.93 -10.16
CA SER A 14 2.10 19.98 -9.04
C SER A 14 3.42 19.22 -9.16
N VAL A 15 3.99 18.85 -8.02
CA VAL A 15 5.22 18.06 -7.96
C VAL A 15 4.88 16.59 -8.20
N PRO A 16 5.36 15.96 -9.29
CA PRO A 16 5.09 14.55 -9.52
C PRO A 16 6.04 13.70 -8.68
N VAL A 17 5.48 13.01 -7.68
CA VAL A 17 6.17 12.22 -6.67
C VAL A 17 5.80 10.75 -6.83
N PHE A 18 6.79 9.87 -6.97
CA PHE A 18 6.59 8.43 -6.84
C PHE A 18 6.94 8.01 -5.40
N PRO A 19 5.97 7.52 -4.60
CA PRO A 19 6.23 7.06 -3.25
C PRO A 19 6.71 5.61 -3.21
N VAL A 20 7.87 5.39 -2.63
CA VAL A 20 8.37 4.08 -2.18
C VAL A 20 8.02 3.93 -0.71
N LEU A 21 7.05 3.06 -0.42
CA LEU A 21 6.57 2.83 0.94
C LEU A 21 7.37 1.72 1.61
N GLY A 22 8.08 2.08 2.68
CA GLY A 22 8.69 1.17 3.65
C GLY A 22 7.77 0.90 4.84
N LYS A 23 8.32 0.25 5.87
CA LYS A 23 7.61 0.02 7.13
C LYS A 23 7.12 1.35 7.69
N GLN A 24 5.82 1.42 8.00
CA GLN A 24 5.15 2.60 8.54
C GLN A 24 5.15 3.84 7.61
N GLY A 25 5.39 3.66 6.30
CA GLY A 25 5.41 4.74 5.31
C GLY A 25 4.03 5.30 4.91
N ASP A 26 2.94 4.56 5.17
CA ASP A 26 1.60 4.89 4.64
C ASP A 26 1.03 6.22 5.11
N GLY A 27 1.49 6.70 6.29
CA GLY A 27 1.12 8.01 6.80
C GLY A 27 1.55 9.15 5.87
N ALA A 28 2.75 9.04 5.27
CA ALA A 28 3.26 10.01 4.32
C ALA A 28 2.41 10.04 3.06
N LEU A 29 2.06 8.88 2.50
CA LEU A 29 1.19 8.78 1.32
C LEU A 29 -0.12 9.54 1.52
N ARG A 30 -0.81 9.26 2.63
CA ARG A 30 -2.11 9.88 2.94
C ARG A 30 -2.00 11.39 3.16
N HIS A 31 -0.95 11.84 3.84
CA HIS A 31 -0.73 13.27 4.03
C HIS A 31 -0.47 13.98 2.70
N LEU A 32 0.34 13.39 1.83
CA LEU A 32 0.67 13.94 0.52
C LEU A 32 -0.50 13.92 -0.46
N ALA A 33 -1.35 12.89 -0.41
CA ALA A 33 -2.57 12.83 -1.23
C ALA A 33 -3.54 13.99 -0.93
N LEU A 34 -3.49 14.57 0.27
CA LEU A 34 -4.28 15.75 0.63
C LEU A 34 -3.60 17.08 0.29
N SER A 35 -2.34 17.05 -0.13
CA SER A 35 -1.55 18.25 -0.42
C SER A 35 -1.75 18.70 -1.88
N PRO A 36 -2.34 19.88 -2.13
CA PRO A 36 -2.73 20.30 -3.48
C PRO A 36 -1.54 20.60 -4.41
N GLN A 37 -0.33 20.75 -3.85
CA GLN A 37 0.90 21.01 -4.59
C GLN A 37 1.62 19.72 -4.99
N ILE A 38 1.15 18.56 -4.53
CA ILE A 38 1.77 17.27 -4.77
C ILE A 38 0.86 16.43 -5.66
N GLU A 39 1.45 15.80 -6.66
CA GLU A 39 0.81 14.81 -7.50
C GLU A 39 1.50 13.47 -7.24
N LEU A 40 0.77 12.54 -6.62
CA LEU A 40 1.26 11.17 -6.46
C LEU A 40 1.05 10.43 -7.76
N VAL A 41 2.14 9.91 -8.34
CA VAL A 41 2.08 9.18 -9.61
C VAL A 41 2.23 7.68 -9.38
N ASP A 42 1.52 6.89 -10.19
CA ASP A 42 1.48 5.42 -10.06
C ASP A 42 2.67 4.70 -10.72
N SER A 43 3.53 5.45 -11.44
CA SER A 43 4.70 4.92 -12.13
C SER A 43 5.92 5.80 -11.89
N PRO A 44 7.09 5.22 -11.60
CA PRO A 44 8.34 6.00 -11.47
C PRO A 44 8.66 6.76 -12.75
N ARG A 45 8.21 6.29 -13.93
CA ARG A 45 8.42 6.96 -15.21
C ARG A 45 7.72 8.32 -15.32
N HIS A 46 6.74 8.60 -14.47
CA HIS A 46 6.01 9.86 -14.44
C HIS A 46 6.50 10.80 -13.34
N ALA A 47 7.44 10.36 -12.49
CA ALA A 47 7.91 11.15 -11.36
C ALA A 47 9.15 11.98 -11.69
N SER A 48 9.28 13.11 -10.99
CA SER A 48 10.54 13.88 -10.90
C SER A 48 11.17 13.78 -9.52
N VAL A 49 10.40 13.31 -8.53
CA VAL A 49 10.86 13.11 -7.17
C VAL A 49 10.53 11.69 -6.73
N LEU A 50 11.55 10.95 -6.29
CA LEU A 50 11.39 9.69 -5.58
C LEU A 50 11.32 9.98 -4.08
N LEU A 51 10.22 9.60 -3.43
CA LEU A 51 10.11 9.68 -1.98
C LEU A 51 10.25 8.28 -1.37
N VAL A 52 11.27 8.05 -0.54
CA VAL A 52 11.40 6.83 0.25
C VAL A 52 10.84 7.09 1.65
N ALA A 53 9.63 6.58 1.93
CA ALA A 53 8.92 6.83 3.18
C ALA A 53 8.93 5.59 4.09
N GLY A 54 9.59 5.68 5.24
CA GLY A 54 9.71 4.58 6.19
C GLY A 54 10.89 3.62 5.92
N GLU A 55 11.13 2.72 6.87
CA GLU A 55 12.29 1.82 6.83
C GLU A 55 12.14 0.77 5.72
N ILE A 56 13.17 0.65 4.88
CA ILE A 56 13.26 -0.38 3.84
C ILE A 56 14.18 -1.50 4.34
N PRO A 57 13.71 -2.75 4.44
CA PRO A 57 14.56 -3.89 4.76
C PRO A 57 15.66 -4.13 3.71
N ALA A 58 16.80 -4.67 4.14
CA ALA A 58 17.96 -4.88 3.27
C ALA A 58 17.67 -5.81 2.07
N ASP A 59 16.82 -6.81 2.25
CA ASP A 59 16.36 -7.74 1.20
C ASP A 59 15.43 -7.07 0.17
N ARG A 60 15.11 -5.78 0.34
CA ARG A 60 14.32 -4.96 -0.59
C ARG A 60 15.17 -3.88 -1.27
N PHE A 61 16.47 -3.83 -1.02
CA PHE A 61 17.34 -2.80 -1.60
C PHE A 61 17.54 -2.94 -3.11
N GLU A 62 17.65 -4.17 -3.61
CA GLU A 62 17.80 -4.41 -5.04
C GLU A 62 16.58 -3.94 -5.86
N PRO A 63 15.33 -4.30 -5.48
CA PRO A 63 14.15 -3.71 -6.11
C PRO A 63 14.10 -2.17 -6.04
N LEU A 64 14.54 -1.56 -4.93
CA LEU A 64 14.53 -0.11 -4.78
C LEU A 64 15.55 0.55 -5.74
N ARG A 65 16.70 -0.07 -5.99
CA ARG A 65 17.70 0.43 -6.96
C ARG A 65 17.10 0.47 -8.37
N ARG A 66 16.33 -0.56 -8.73
CA ARG A 66 15.63 -0.63 -10.02
C ARG A 66 14.57 0.46 -10.15
N VAL A 67 13.76 0.68 -9.12
CA VAL A 67 12.76 1.77 -9.13
C VAL A 67 13.45 3.13 -9.24
N HIS A 68 14.50 3.36 -8.46
CA HIS A 68 15.27 4.59 -8.49
C HIS A 68 15.77 4.95 -9.90
N ASP A 69 16.32 3.97 -10.62
CA ASP A 69 16.86 4.19 -11.96
C ASP A 69 15.80 4.21 -13.07
N GLN A 70 14.53 3.89 -12.77
CA GLN A 70 13.41 4.02 -13.70
C GLN A 70 12.88 5.46 -13.81
N LEU A 71 13.21 6.35 -12.87
CA LEU A 71 12.77 7.75 -12.93
C LEU A 71 13.39 8.45 -14.15
N PRO A 72 12.66 9.29 -14.89
CA PRO A 72 13.21 10.06 -16.00
C PRO A 72 14.22 11.10 -15.49
N TYR A 73 15.25 11.38 -16.29
CA TYR A 73 16.15 12.50 -16.01
C TYR A 73 15.48 13.83 -16.39
N PRO A 74 15.63 14.91 -15.60
CA PRO A 74 16.26 14.97 -14.28
C PRO A 74 15.31 14.54 -13.15
N PHE A 75 15.86 13.95 -12.08
CA PHE A 75 15.09 13.57 -10.89
C PHE A 75 15.88 13.78 -9.59
N THR A 76 15.17 13.83 -8.46
CA THR A 76 15.77 13.89 -7.11
C THR A 76 15.14 12.86 -6.17
N THR A 77 15.83 12.53 -5.07
CA THR A 77 15.37 11.55 -4.08
C THR A 77 15.33 12.17 -2.68
N LEU A 78 14.21 12.00 -1.97
CA LEU A 78 14.00 12.44 -0.59
C LEU A 78 13.66 11.24 0.31
N TRP A 79 14.11 11.28 1.56
CA TRP A 79 13.89 10.21 2.53
C TRP A 79 13.08 10.73 3.71
N PHE A 80 12.02 10.02 4.06
CA PHE A 80 11.13 10.37 5.15
C PHE A 80 11.16 9.31 6.24
N ARG A 81 11.58 9.70 7.46
CA ARG A 81 11.69 8.82 8.65
C ARG A 81 12.43 7.51 8.38
N SER A 82 13.48 7.60 7.58
CA SER A 82 14.30 6.47 7.19
C SER A 82 15.74 6.94 6.97
N GLU A 83 16.69 6.05 7.27
CA GLU A 83 18.09 6.32 6.99
C GLU A 83 18.37 6.11 5.51
N PRO A 84 18.97 7.10 4.81
CA PRO A 84 19.44 6.91 3.45
C PRO A 84 20.43 5.75 3.34
N TRP A 85 20.54 5.18 2.15
CA TRP A 85 21.55 4.16 1.92
C TRP A 85 22.97 4.67 2.13
N PRO A 86 23.88 3.83 2.65
CA PRO A 86 25.27 4.21 2.92
C PRO A 86 26.01 4.77 1.70
N HIS A 87 25.60 4.41 0.48
CA HIS A 87 26.24 4.81 -0.77
C HIS A 87 25.58 6.02 -1.44
N LEU A 88 24.47 6.54 -0.90
CA LEU A 88 23.84 7.75 -1.40
C LEU A 88 24.39 8.96 -0.64
N GLU A 89 25.25 9.73 -1.28
CA GLU A 89 25.78 10.97 -0.71
C GLU A 89 24.76 12.12 -0.81
N ARG A 90 24.72 13.00 0.21
CA ARG A 90 23.98 14.28 0.23
C ARG A 90 22.46 14.16 0.00
N VAL A 91 21.83 13.19 0.65
CA VAL A 91 20.39 13.00 0.57
C VAL A 91 19.65 13.82 1.63
N ALA A 92 18.56 14.48 1.23
CA ALA A 92 17.70 15.21 2.15
C ALA A 92 16.81 14.23 2.94
N ARG A 93 16.89 14.33 4.27
CA ARG A 93 16.05 13.57 5.20
C ARG A 93 15.04 14.51 5.87
N ILE A 94 13.81 14.05 5.95
CA ILE A 94 12.70 14.71 6.64
C ILE A 94 12.15 13.77 7.70
N ASP A 95 12.00 14.25 8.93
CA ASP A 95 11.40 13.46 10.02
C ASP A 95 10.00 13.97 10.41
N ASP A 96 9.69 15.24 10.13
CA ASP A 96 8.37 15.83 10.39
C ASP A 96 7.44 15.62 9.19
N LEU A 97 6.22 15.19 9.48
CA LEU A 97 5.22 14.93 8.45
C LEU A 97 4.70 16.25 7.84
N ASP A 98 4.58 17.31 8.64
CA ASP A 98 4.02 18.59 8.20
C ASP A 98 4.99 19.38 7.30
N ASP A 99 6.29 19.17 7.46
CA ASP A 99 7.34 19.78 6.61
C ASP A 99 7.49 19.07 5.26
N LEU A 100 6.98 17.84 5.14
CA LEU A 100 7.23 16.96 3.99
C LEU A 100 6.75 17.55 2.65
N PRO A 101 5.52 18.10 2.53
CA PRO A 101 5.08 18.70 1.26
C PRO A 101 5.98 19.88 0.83
N GLY A 102 6.34 20.75 1.78
CA GLY A 102 7.20 21.91 1.52
C GLY A 102 8.61 21.52 1.07
N ALA A 103 9.16 20.46 1.68
CA ALA A 103 10.46 19.92 1.29
C ALA A 103 10.45 19.33 -0.13
N LEU A 104 9.40 18.60 -0.50
CA LEU A 104 9.23 18.05 -1.85
C LEU A 104 9.12 19.15 -2.91
N VAL A 105 8.31 20.18 -2.64
CA VAL A 105 8.17 21.35 -3.51
C VAL A 105 9.49 22.07 -3.69
N THR A 106 10.18 22.36 -2.58
CA THR A 106 11.49 23.03 -2.63
C THR A 106 12.50 22.24 -3.46
N ALA A 107 12.61 20.93 -3.23
CA ALA A 107 13.54 20.08 -3.95
C ALA A 107 13.23 19.99 -5.46
N HIS A 108 11.94 19.92 -5.83
CA HIS A 108 11.52 19.93 -7.22
C HIS A 108 11.82 21.27 -7.91
N LEU A 109 11.51 22.39 -7.25
CA LEU A 109 11.82 23.73 -7.77
C LEU A 109 13.32 23.89 -8.01
N GLU A 110 14.15 23.56 -7.02
CA GLU A 110 15.62 23.62 -7.16
C GLU A 110 16.13 22.73 -8.30
N LEU A 111 15.52 21.56 -8.51
CA LEU A 111 15.87 20.63 -9.58
C LEU A 111 15.52 21.22 -10.96
N MET A 112 14.33 21.78 -11.12
CA MET A 112 13.89 22.38 -12.38
C MET A 112 14.67 23.66 -12.72
N GLU A 113 15.04 24.44 -11.71
CA GLU A 113 15.85 25.66 -11.86
C GLU A 113 17.36 25.39 -12.05
N GLY A 114 17.79 24.15 -11.83
CA GLY A 114 19.19 23.74 -11.93
C GLY A 114 20.06 24.14 -10.73
N CYS A 115 19.45 24.61 -9.64
CA CYS A 115 20.10 24.86 -8.35
C CYS A 115 20.49 23.55 -7.65
N ARG A 116 19.73 22.48 -7.92
CA ARG A 116 19.99 21.11 -7.49
C ARG A 116 20.32 20.25 -8.70
N GLY A 117 21.44 19.52 -8.65
CA GLY A 117 21.77 18.51 -9.64
C GLY A 117 20.86 17.29 -9.55
N SER A 118 20.62 16.62 -10.68
CA SER A 118 19.90 15.34 -10.69
C SER A 118 20.65 14.29 -9.88
N THR A 119 19.93 13.39 -9.23
CA THR A 119 20.51 12.21 -8.59
C THR A 119 21.23 11.34 -9.63
N HIS A 120 22.36 10.74 -9.24
CA HIS A 120 23.14 9.83 -10.08
C HIS A 120 22.46 8.46 -10.21
N ARG A 121 22.60 7.80 -11.36
CA ARG A 121 22.14 6.42 -11.55
C ARG A 121 22.97 5.46 -10.70
N LEU A 122 22.33 4.42 -10.17
CA LEU A 122 22.95 3.44 -9.27
C LEU A 122 23.34 2.14 -9.97
N LEU A 123 22.59 1.77 -11.00
CA LEU A 123 22.82 0.59 -11.81
C LEU A 123 23.81 0.91 -12.94
N PRO A 124 24.64 -0.06 -13.33
CA PRO A 124 25.51 0.10 -14.49
C PRO A 124 24.67 0.29 -15.76
N ASP A 125 25.16 1.13 -16.67
CA ASP A 125 24.59 1.31 -18.01
C ASP A 125 25.07 0.17 -18.92
N GLU A 126 24.60 -1.04 -18.62
CA GLU A 126 24.92 -2.26 -19.35
C GLU A 126 23.64 -2.87 -19.92
N PRO A 127 23.68 -3.39 -21.16
CA PRO A 127 22.53 -4.06 -21.74
C PRO A 127 22.15 -5.29 -20.90
N PRO A 128 20.84 -5.60 -20.77
CA PRO A 128 20.37 -6.68 -19.90
C PRO A 128 20.87 -8.07 -20.33
N ASN A 129 21.18 -8.22 -21.62
CA ASN A 129 21.82 -9.42 -22.17
C ASN A 129 23.16 -9.02 -22.79
N PRO A 130 24.23 -9.81 -22.60
CA PRO A 130 25.50 -9.58 -23.27
C PRO A 130 25.30 -9.66 -24.79
N TRP A 131 26.05 -8.84 -25.53
CA TRP A 131 26.03 -8.90 -26.98
C TRP A 131 26.66 -10.23 -27.45
N GLU A 132 25.91 -11.02 -28.21
CA GLU A 132 26.33 -12.35 -28.68
C GLU A 132 26.99 -12.35 -30.07
N GLY A 133 27.26 -11.17 -30.65
CA GLY A 133 27.85 -11.06 -31.98
C GLY A 133 26.83 -10.97 -33.12
N GLU A 134 27.34 -10.96 -34.35
CA GLU A 134 26.54 -11.01 -35.57
C GLU A 134 26.19 -12.48 -35.88
N GLY A 135 24.91 -12.79 -36.12
CA GLY A 135 24.50 -14.15 -36.46
C GLY A 135 25.06 -14.62 -37.80
N ASP A 136 25.06 -15.93 -38.05
CA ASP A 136 25.64 -16.60 -39.24
C ASP A 136 25.20 -16.03 -40.61
N PHE A 137 24.11 -15.26 -40.64
CA PHE A 137 23.55 -14.63 -41.85
C PHE A 137 23.68 -13.10 -41.89
N GLY A 138 24.57 -12.50 -41.11
CA GLY A 138 24.80 -11.04 -41.12
C GLY A 138 23.70 -10.23 -40.44
N GLN A 139 23.01 -10.84 -39.47
CA GLN A 139 21.92 -10.21 -38.72
C GLN A 139 22.48 -9.78 -37.35
N GLY A 140 22.49 -8.47 -37.04
CA GLY A 140 22.88 -7.95 -35.72
C GLY A 140 24.12 -7.04 -35.68
N GLY A 141 24.18 -6.02 -36.54
CA GLY A 141 25.31 -5.08 -36.57
C GLY A 141 25.50 -4.24 -35.29
N GLU A 142 26.71 -3.68 -35.10
CA GLU A 142 27.16 -2.93 -33.92
C GLU A 142 26.23 -1.78 -33.46
N GLY A 143 25.40 -1.24 -34.37
CA GLY A 143 24.43 -0.17 -34.08
C GLY A 143 23.02 -0.65 -33.72
N MET A 144 22.76 -1.96 -33.78
CA MET A 144 21.47 -2.58 -33.47
C MET A 144 21.52 -3.17 -32.06
N MET A 145 21.91 -2.37 -31.06
CA MET A 145 21.95 -2.75 -29.63
C MET A 145 20.56 -3.01 -29.02
N GLY A 146 19.54 -3.20 -29.85
CA GLY A 146 18.19 -3.58 -29.47
C GLY A 146 18.03 -5.10 -29.34
N GLY A 147 18.96 -5.76 -28.63
CA GLY A 147 18.91 -7.19 -28.38
C GLY A 147 19.06 -8.06 -29.64
N VAL A 148 19.12 -9.37 -29.43
CA VAL A 148 19.17 -10.37 -30.50
C VAL A 148 18.01 -10.11 -31.48
N PRO A 149 18.20 -10.08 -32.80
CA PRO A 149 17.12 -9.93 -33.78
C PRO A 149 16.23 -11.20 -33.88
N TYR A 150 16.19 -12.03 -32.84
CA TYR A 150 15.00 -12.79 -32.57
C TYR A 150 13.99 -11.77 -32.04
N GLY A 151 13.05 -11.35 -32.89
CA GLY A 151 11.86 -10.63 -32.43
C GLY A 151 11.35 -11.27 -31.14
N ARG A 152 10.86 -10.43 -30.21
CA ARG A 152 10.36 -10.87 -28.88
C ARG A 152 9.86 -12.31 -28.98
N PRO A 153 10.46 -13.27 -28.26
CA PRO A 153 10.13 -14.68 -28.46
C PRO A 153 8.63 -14.78 -28.54
N MET A 154 8.12 -15.33 -29.67
CA MET A 154 6.69 -15.63 -29.79
C MET A 154 6.32 -16.32 -28.50
N ALA A 155 5.32 -15.81 -27.79
CA ALA A 155 4.99 -16.41 -26.53
C ALA A 155 4.57 -17.85 -26.86
N MET A 156 5.40 -18.79 -26.41
CA MET A 156 5.15 -20.20 -26.61
C MET A 156 4.15 -20.60 -25.54
N ASN A 157 3.16 -21.41 -25.91
CA ASN A 157 2.20 -21.97 -24.98
C ASN A 157 2.96 -22.74 -23.88
N MET A 158 2.95 -22.21 -22.65
CA MET A 158 3.61 -22.84 -21.50
C MET A 158 2.60 -23.54 -20.58
N ALA A 159 1.30 -23.25 -20.71
CA ALA A 159 0.23 -23.80 -19.88
C ALA A 159 -1.05 -24.04 -20.70
N ASP A 160 -1.84 -25.04 -20.27
CA ASP A 160 -3.20 -25.25 -20.75
C ASP A 160 -4.13 -24.18 -20.17
N ASP A 161 -5.10 -23.71 -20.97
CA ASP A 161 -6.06 -22.72 -20.51
C ASP A 161 -7.01 -23.30 -19.42
N ILE A 162 -7.18 -22.56 -18.33
CA ILE A 162 -7.97 -22.99 -17.16
C ILE A 162 -9.49 -22.79 -17.31
N ARG A 163 -9.96 -22.10 -18.35
CA ARG A 163 -11.39 -21.79 -18.56
C ARG A 163 -12.00 -22.56 -19.73
N ASP A 164 -11.56 -22.30 -20.95
CA ASP A 164 -12.24 -22.68 -22.20
C ASP A 164 -11.36 -23.41 -23.23
N GLY A 165 -10.06 -23.56 -22.96
CA GLY A 165 -9.14 -24.26 -23.84
C GLY A 165 -8.58 -23.41 -24.98
N LEU A 166 -8.89 -22.10 -25.05
CA LEU A 166 -8.26 -21.18 -26.00
C LEU A 166 -6.86 -20.82 -25.52
N THR A 167 -5.85 -21.32 -26.22
CA THR A 167 -4.44 -21.07 -25.92
C THR A 167 -4.03 -19.66 -26.39
N LEU A 168 -3.88 -18.74 -25.43
CA LEU A 168 -3.27 -17.43 -25.65
C LEU A 168 -1.85 -17.41 -25.09
N ASP A 169 -1.07 -16.45 -25.57
CA ASP A 169 0.27 -16.14 -25.10
C ASP A 169 0.30 -15.91 -23.58
N SER A 170 1.17 -16.65 -22.89
CA SER A 170 1.41 -16.48 -21.45
C SER A 170 2.50 -15.42 -21.20
N LEU A 171 2.26 -14.51 -20.26
CA LEU A 171 3.19 -13.48 -19.83
C LEU A 171 3.51 -13.65 -18.33
N THR A 172 4.73 -14.07 -18.02
CA THR A 172 5.23 -14.16 -16.64
C THR A 172 6.08 -12.94 -16.28
N PHE A 173 5.78 -12.31 -15.15
CA PHE A 173 6.51 -11.13 -14.67
C PHE A 173 6.43 -11.01 -13.15
N ARG A 174 7.27 -10.13 -12.59
CA ARG A 174 7.29 -9.80 -11.16
C ARG A 174 6.80 -8.39 -10.94
N LEU A 175 5.87 -8.21 -10.00
CA LEU A 175 5.42 -6.91 -9.51
C LEU A 175 5.69 -6.77 -8.02
N GLY A 176 5.90 -5.52 -7.57
CA GLY A 176 6.29 -5.19 -6.21
C GLY A 176 7.81 -5.09 -6.03
N PRO A 177 8.30 -4.76 -4.81
CA PRO A 177 7.56 -4.55 -3.56
C PRO A 177 6.97 -3.14 -3.39
N PHE A 178 7.15 -2.26 -4.39
CA PHE A 178 6.73 -0.86 -4.36
C PHE A 178 5.63 -0.55 -5.38
N PHE A 179 4.91 -1.58 -5.83
CA PHE A 179 3.78 -1.41 -6.74
C PHE A 179 2.57 -0.97 -5.92
N PHE A 180 2.01 0.20 -6.24
CA PHE A 180 1.00 0.86 -5.41
C PHE A 180 -0.26 0.02 -5.19
N ALA A 181 -0.62 -0.87 -6.12
CA ALA A 181 -1.81 -1.70 -5.99
C ALA A 181 -1.65 -2.84 -4.97
N PHE A 182 -0.41 -3.19 -4.62
CA PHE A 182 -0.12 -4.21 -3.63
C PHE A 182 0.04 -3.59 -2.24
N PRO A 183 -0.27 -4.33 -1.17
CA PRO A 183 0.11 -3.92 0.17
C PRO A 183 1.63 -3.62 0.24
N PRO A 184 2.06 -2.56 0.93
CA PRO A 184 3.46 -2.16 0.98
C PRO A 184 4.41 -3.31 1.34
N GLY A 185 5.49 -3.47 0.58
CA GLY A 185 6.49 -4.51 0.80
C GLY A 185 6.20 -5.84 0.12
N MET A 186 4.97 -6.06 -0.36
CA MET A 186 4.56 -7.29 -1.01
C MET A 186 5.02 -7.34 -2.47
N ALA A 187 5.54 -8.50 -2.88
CA ALA A 187 5.84 -8.77 -4.28
C ALA A 187 5.32 -10.16 -4.68
N ALA A 188 4.96 -10.30 -5.95
CA ALA A 188 4.48 -11.55 -6.51
C ALA A 188 5.08 -11.80 -7.89
N GLU A 189 5.30 -13.07 -8.21
CA GLU A 189 5.52 -13.55 -9.57
C GLU A 189 4.16 -14.02 -10.11
N ILE A 190 3.80 -13.51 -11.28
CA ILE A 190 2.44 -13.60 -11.82
C ILE A 190 2.56 -14.06 -13.26
N THR A 191 1.75 -15.05 -13.64
CA THR A 191 1.56 -15.44 -15.04
C THR A 191 0.16 -15.05 -15.47
N LEU A 192 0.06 -14.23 -16.50
CA LEU A 192 -1.19 -13.89 -17.15
C LEU A 192 -1.31 -14.60 -18.49
N GLN A 193 -2.54 -14.92 -18.88
CA GLN A 193 -2.89 -15.34 -20.24
C GLN A 193 -4.01 -14.43 -20.73
N GLY A 194 -3.69 -13.47 -21.60
CA GLY A 194 -4.57 -12.32 -21.81
C GLY A 194 -4.68 -11.49 -20.51
N ASP A 195 -5.90 -11.31 -20.02
CA ASP A 195 -6.19 -10.67 -18.73
C ASP A 195 -6.45 -11.69 -17.59
N LEU A 196 -6.43 -12.99 -17.88
CA LEU A 196 -6.66 -14.04 -16.91
C LEU A 196 -5.40 -14.34 -16.09
N VAL A 197 -5.52 -14.37 -14.75
CA VAL A 197 -4.46 -14.82 -13.86
C VAL A 197 -4.38 -16.35 -13.91
N GLN A 198 -3.28 -16.87 -14.46
CA GLN A 198 -2.99 -18.31 -14.49
C GLN A 198 -2.34 -18.77 -13.20
N THR A 199 -1.31 -18.04 -12.76
CA THR A 199 -0.61 -18.32 -11.51
C THR A 199 -0.32 -17.05 -10.76
N TRP A 200 -0.34 -17.17 -9.43
CA TRP A 200 0.13 -16.16 -8.51
C TRP A 200 1.05 -16.83 -7.50
N GLN A 201 2.25 -16.29 -7.32
CA GLN A 201 3.20 -16.77 -6.32
C GLN A 201 3.73 -15.60 -5.51
N THR A 202 3.33 -15.53 -4.25
CA THR A 202 3.79 -14.50 -3.33
C THR A 202 5.29 -14.69 -3.04
N GLN A 203 6.11 -13.77 -3.53
CA GLN A 203 7.57 -13.80 -3.34
C GLN A 203 7.97 -13.14 -2.03
N PHE A 204 7.29 -12.05 -1.69
CA PHE A 204 7.53 -11.28 -0.49
C PHE A 204 6.21 -10.98 0.20
N ALA A 205 6.13 -11.29 1.49
CA ALA A 205 5.03 -10.86 2.34
C ALA A 205 5.04 -9.33 2.50
N PRO A 206 3.87 -8.70 2.70
CA PRO A 206 3.78 -7.28 3.02
C PRO A 206 4.45 -6.95 4.35
N TYR A 207 4.80 -5.68 4.51
CA TYR A 207 5.24 -5.16 5.79
C TYR A 207 4.09 -5.19 6.80
N PRO A 208 4.37 -5.55 8.07
CA PRO A 208 3.36 -5.45 9.12
C PRO A 208 2.83 -4.02 9.24
N GLN A 209 1.51 -3.89 9.36
CA GLN A 209 0.82 -2.61 9.51
C GLN A 209 0.72 -2.22 10.98
N SER A 210 1.15 -1.01 11.30
CA SER A 210 0.88 -0.41 12.61
C SER A 210 -0.58 0.04 12.71
N LEU A 211 -1.18 -0.19 13.88
CA LEU A 211 -2.49 0.33 14.23
C LEU A 211 -2.34 1.61 15.09
N ASP A 212 -3.42 2.37 15.20
CA ASP A 212 -3.50 3.51 16.13
C ASP A 212 -3.23 3.05 17.57
N ASP A 213 -2.53 3.89 18.34
CA ASP A 213 -2.10 3.64 19.73
C ASP A 213 -3.24 3.18 20.64
N ILE A 214 -4.46 3.62 20.36
CA ILE A 214 -5.64 3.29 21.16
C ILE A 214 -5.89 1.78 21.21
N PHE A 215 -5.56 1.02 20.16
CA PHE A 215 -5.70 -0.45 20.16
C PHE A 215 -4.66 -1.12 21.06
N PHE A 216 -3.44 -0.57 21.14
CA PHE A 216 -2.41 -1.04 22.06
C PHE A 216 -2.80 -0.70 23.50
N ASN A 217 -3.21 0.56 23.75
CA ASN A 217 -3.70 1.02 25.04
C ASN A 217 -4.88 0.16 25.56
N ALA A 218 -5.84 -0.18 24.69
CA ALA A 218 -7.00 -1.00 25.03
C ALA A 218 -6.64 -2.39 25.56
N ARG A 219 -5.48 -2.93 25.18
CA ARG A 219 -4.99 -4.21 25.72
C ARG A 219 -4.43 -4.06 27.12
N GLU A 220 -3.91 -2.89 27.48
CA GLU A 220 -3.24 -2.66 28.76
C GLU A 220 -4.18 -2.09 29.81
N ARG A 221 -5.14 -1.25 29.39
CA ARG A 221 -6.04 -0.52 30.27
C ARG A 221 -7.38 -0.24 29.61
N PRO A 222 -8.43 0.02 30.41
CA PRO A 222 -9.67 0.61 29.92
C PRO A 222 -9.43 1.90 29.12
N VAL A 223 -10.05 2.02 27.96
CA VAL A 223 -9.98 3.21 27.10
C VAL A 223 -11.38 3.64 26.63
N PRO A 224 -11.60 4.91 26.24
CA PRO A 224 -12.90 5.34 25.71
C PRO A 224 -13.28 4.57 24.44
N ILE A 225 -14.47 3.96 24.41
CA ILE A 225 -14.95 3.23 23.22
C ILE A 225 -15.08 4.17 22.02
N ALA A 226 -15.42 5.45 22.25
CA ALA A 226 -15.51 6.44 21.20
C ALA A 226 -14.21 6.60 20.41
N GLU A 227 -13.06 6.60 21.10
CA GLU A 227 -11.76 6.73 20.45
C GLU A 227 -11.38 5.46 19.67
N VAL A 228 -11.66 4.28 20.23
CA VAL A 228 -11.43 2.99 19.56
C VAL A 228 -12.25 2.88 18.27
N GLU A 229 -13.53 3.23 18.32
CA GLU A 229 -14.41 3.10 17.15
C GLU A 229 -14.16 4.19 16.10
N LEU A 230 -13.73 5.40 16.49
CA LEU A 230 -13.23 6.39 15.53
C LEU A 230 -11.93 5.92 14.85
N ALA A 231 -11.02 5.30 15.59
CA ALA A 231 -9.81 4.71 15.01
C ALA A 231 -10.12 3.56 14.04
N ARG A 232 -11.09 2.71 14.39
CA ARG A 232 -11.58 1.63 13.50
C ARG A 232 -12.18 2.18 12.21
N ALA A 233 -13.09 3.15 12.32
CA ALA A 233 -13.70 3.79 11.17
C ALA A 233 -12.66 4.47 10.26
N ARG A 234 -11.65 5.13 10.85
CA ARG A 234 -10.53 5.73 10.12
C ARG A 234 -9.71 4.69 9.35
N HIS A 235 -9.36 3.57 9.99
CA HIS A 235 -8.65 2.45 9.33
C HIS A 235 -9.41 1.97 8.10
N HIS A 236 -10.71 1.71 8.24
CA HIS A 236 -11.56 1.27 7.15
C HIS A 236 -11.67 2.31 6.02
N LEU A 237 -11.80 3.60 6.34
CA LEU A 237 -11.81 4.67 5.34
C LEU A 237 -10.46 4.78 4.60
N HIS A 238 -9.32 4.58 5.26
CA HIS A 238 -8.01 4.55 4.59
C HIS A 238 -7.91 3.39 3.58
N ARG A 239 -8.47 2.23 3.91
CA ARG A 239 -8.53 1.10 2.97
C ARG A 239 -9.43 1.40 1.78
N LEU A 240 -10.59 2.00 2.03
CA LEU A 240 -11.49 2.40 0.96
C LEU A 240 -10.86 3.47 0.06
N PHE A 241 -10.11 4.41 0.62
CA PHE A 241 -9.32 5.39 -0.14
C PHE A 241 -8.39 4.69 -1.15
N HIS A 242 -7.61 3.71 -0.69
CA HIS A 242 -6.67 2.97 -1.55
C HIS A 242 -7.39 2.20 -2.67
N ALA A 243 -8.49 1.52 -2.36
CA ALA A 243 -9.26 0.80 -3.37
C ALA A 243 -9.95 1.72 -4.40
N LEU A 244 -10.40 2.90 -3.97
CA LEU A 244 -10.97 3.91 -4.88
C LEU A 244 -9.91 4.52 -5.79
N HIS A 245 -8.70 4.76 -5.26
CA HIS A 245 -7.55 5.19 -6.04
C HIS A 245 -7.23 4.16 -7.14
N LEU A 246 -7.11 2.89 -6.74
CA LEU A 246 -6.86 1.77 -7.66
C LEU A 246 -7.96 1.62 -8.73
N ALA A 247 -9.21 1.89 -8.39
CA ALA A 247 -10.33 1.89 -9.32
C ALA A 247 -10.40 3.12 -10.25
N GLY A 248 -9.44 4.05 -10.16
CA GLY A 248 -9.42 5.29 -10.94
C GLY A 248 -10.48 6.32 -10.52
N LEU A 249 -11.03 6.21 -9.30
CA LEU A 249 -12.10 7.06 -8.79
C LEU A 249 -11.56 8.20 -7.90
N GLU A 250 -10.62 8.97 -8.43
CA GLU A 250 -9.79 9.94 -7.70
C GLU A 250 -10.58 10.95 -6.86
N ASN A 251 -11.64 11.54 -7.41
CA ASN A 251 -12.44 12.50 -6.66
C ASN A 251 -13.13 11.88 -5.44
N VAL A 252 -13.54 10.61 -5.54
CA VAL A 252 -14.19 9.88 -4.45
C VAL A 252 -13.13 9.35 -3.47
N SER A 253 -11.95 8.94 -3.95
CA SER A 253 -10.82 8.54 -3.09
C SER A 253 -10.42 9.70 -2.17
N LEU A 254 -10.14 10.89 -2.72
CA LEU A 254 -9.74 12.07 -1.95
C LEU A 254 -10.84 12.54 -0.99
N ARG A 255 -12.11 12.43 -1.39
CA ARG A 255 -13.24 12.72 -0.49
C ARG A 255 -13.27 11.75 0.70
N THR A 256 -13.03 10.46 0.45
CA THR A 256 -12.95 9.42 1.50
C THR A 256 -11.81 9.72 2.46
N LEU A 257 -10.65 10.10 1.94
CA LEU A 257 -9.48 10.43 2.75
C LEU A 257 -9.69 11.70 3.60
N ARG A 258 -10.32 12.75 3.04
CA ARG A 258 -10.70 13.95 3.82
C ARG A 258 -11.67 13.61 4.94
N LEU A 259 -12.63 12.72 4.70
CA LEU A 259 -13.53 12.24 5.75
C LEU A 259 -12.77 11.47 6.85
N ALA A 260 -11.80 10.64 6.49
CA ALA A 260 -10.96 9.93 7.45
C ALA A 260 -10.13 10.89 8.32
N HIS A 261 -9.60 11.95 7.71
CA HIS A 261 -8.80 12.97 8.40
C HIS A 261 -9.63 13.82 9.37
N GLY A 262 -10.82 14.26 8.94
CA GLY A 262 -11.74 15.08 9.74
C GLY A 262 -12.75 14.29 10.57
N LEU A 263 -12.51 13.00 10.82
CA LEU A 263 -13.49 12.11 11.43
C LEU A 263 -13.79 12.50 12.87
N SER A 264 -15.07 12.57 13.21
CA SER A 264 -15.58 12.86 14.55
C SER A 264 -16.82 12.03 14.86
N THR A 265 -17.27 12.05 16.12
CA THR A 265 -18.52 11.38 16.51
C THR A 265 -19.74 11.91 15.73
N SER A 266 -19.75 13.18 15.30
CA SER A 266 -20.84 13.74 14.51
C SER A 266 -20.81 13.37 13.02
N SER A 267 -19.81 12.63 12.55
CA SER A 267 -19.64 12.28 11.13
C SER A 267 -20.67 11.25 10.65
N THR A 268 -20.99 11.26 9.35
CA THR A 268 -21.90 10.28 8.71
C THR A 268 -21.39 9.82 7.35
N LEU A 269 -21.81 8.63 6.91
CA LEU A 269 -21.44 8.08 5.60
C LEU A 269 -22.43 8.34 4.46
N ASP A 270 -23.59 8.94 4.71
CA ASP A 270 -24.66 9.09 3.69
C ASP A 270 -24.18 9.78 2.40
N GLY A 271 -23.31 10.79 2.55
CA GLY A 271 -22.71 11.50 1.43
C GLY A 271 -21.72 10.64 0.64
N LEU A 272 -20.96 9.78 1.32
CA LEU A 272 -20.00 8.88 0.71
C LEU A 272 -20.70 7.70 0.04
N ARG A 273 -21.65 7.04 0.71
CA ARG A 273 -22.44 5.93 0.13
C ARG A 273 -23.10 6.33 -1.18
N ARG A 274 -23.73 7.51 -1.23
CA ARG A 274 -24.31 8.05 -2.47
C ARG A 274 -23.26 8.29 -3.56
N ALA A 275 -22.06 8.73 -3.21
CA ALA A 275 -20.99 8.92 -4.17
C ALA A 275 -20.50 7.57 -4.74
N LEU A 276 -20.31 6.56 -3.88
CA LEU A 276 -19.90 5.20 -4.28
C LEU A 276 -20.92 4.55 -5.24
N SER A 277 -22.22 4.69 -4.96
CA SER A 277 -23.26 4.17 -5.84
C SER A 277 -23.27 4.87 -7.20
N ARG A 278 -23.07 6.20 -7.21
CA ARG A 278 -23.05 7.00 -8.45
C ARG A 278 -21.79 6.79 -9.28
N SER A 279 -20.65 6.58 -8.64
CA SER A 279 -19.39 6.29 -9.33
C SER A 279 -19.33 4.88 -9.92
N GLY A 280 -20.27 4.00 -9.54
CA GLY A 280 -20.29 2.62 -10.01
C GLY A 280 -19.28 1.72 -9.32
N PHE A 281 -18.72 2.14 -8.18
CA PHE A 281 -17.71 1.36 -7.43
C PHE A 281 -18.15 -0.08 -7.19
N PHE A 282 -19.39 -0.29 -6.73
CA PHE A 282 -19.90 -1.64 -6.47
C PHE A 282 -20.06 -2.52 -7.71
N ARG A 283 -20.14 -1.94 -8.91
CA ARG A 283 -20.12 -2.71 -10.17
C ARG A 283 -18.71 -3.18 -10.50
N LEU A 284 -17.70 -2.37 -10.20
CA LEU A 284 -16.29 -2.70 -10.39
C LEU A 284 -15.80 -3.78 -9.40
N THR A 285 -16.52 -3.98 -8.30
CA THR A 285 -16.15 -4.94 -7.25
C THR A 285 -17.05 -6.18 -7.23
N ALA A 286 -17.90 -6.36 -8.25
CA ALA A 286 -18.91 -7.43 -8.27
C ALA A 286 -18.33 -8.83 -8.54
N GLY A 287 -17.05 -8.92 -8.93
CA GLY A 287 -16.39 -10.16 -9.33
C GLY A 287 -15.51 -10.78 -8.24
N GLY A 288 -15.64 -12.10 -8.09
CA GLY A 288 -14.57 -12.99 -7.62
C GLY A 288 -14.13 -12.91 -6.15
N GLY A 289 -13.04 -13.64 -5.87
CA GLY A 289 -12.36 -13.63 -4.58
C GLY A 289 -13.21 -14.15 -3.41
N VAL A 290 -14.06 -15.15 -3.64
CA VAL A 290 -14.91 -15.77 -2.60
C VAL A 290 -14.03 -16.52 -1.61
N LEU A 291 -14.16 -16.21 -0.33
CA LEU A 291 -13.44 -16.92 0.72
C LEU A 291 -14.20 -18.17 1.18
N GLY A 292 -13.51 -19.31 1.19
CA GLY A 292 -13.97 -20.48 1.93
C GLY A 292 -13.92 -20.26 3.45
N PRO A 293 -14.62 -21.07 4.27
CA PRO A 293 -14.66 -20.89 5.73
C PRO A 293 -13.29 -20.92 6.41
N GLU A 294 -12.34 -21.73 5.91
CA GLU A 294 -10.98 -21.79 6.47
C GLU A 294 -10.16 -20.54 6.14
N GLN A 295 -10.22 -20.08 4.90
CA GLN A 295 -9.57 -18.85 4.44
C GLN A 295 -10.13 -17.63 5.20
N ALA A 296 -11.46 -17.57 5.36
CA ALA A 296 -12.14 -16.54 6.13
C ALA A 296 -11.66 -16.50 7.59
N ARG A 297 -11.51 -17.65 8.26
CA ARG A 297 -10.94 -17.73 9.62
C ARG A 297 -9.48 -17.30 9.68
N MET A 298 -8.68 -17.65 8.67
CA MET A 298 -7.26 -17.33 8.64
C MET A 298 -7.04 -15.81 8.54
N ILE A 299 -7.85 -15.12 7.72
CA ILE A 299 -7.77 -13.66 7.58
C ILE A 299 -8.40 -12.96 8.79
N GLY A 300 -9.56 -13.44 9.25
CA GLY A 300 -10.27 -12.88 10.41
C GLY A 300 -10.94 -11.52 10.14
N GLY A 301 -11.40 -10.89 11.23
CA GLY A 301 -11.94 -9.52 11.23
C GLY A 301 -13.07 -9.29 10.23
N SER A 302 -13.01 -8.16 9.52
CA SER A 302 -14.05 -7.79 8.55
C SER A 302 -14.17 -8.78 7.39
N ALA A 303 -13.09 -9.45 6.99
CA ALA A 303 -13.15 -10.43 5.90
C ALA A 303 -13.94 -11.69 6.33
N ALA A 304 -13.74 -12.14 7.57
CA ALA A 304 -14.50 -13.25 8.15
C ALA A 304 -15.99 -12.90 8.28
N ARG A 305 -16.30 -11.68 8.77
CA ARG A 305 -17.70 -11.20 8.88
C ARG A 305 -18.39 -11.02 7.52
N ALA A 306 -17.63 -10.67 6.48
CA ALA A 306 -18.16 -10.63 5.11
C ALA A 306 -18.55 -12.04 4.58
N ALA A 307 -17.93 -13.08 5.12
CA ALA A 307 -18.25 -14.49 4.84
C ALA A 307 -19.25 -15.11 5.85
N GLY A 308 -19.90 -14.28 6.68
CA GLY A 308 -20.94 -14.73 7.62
C GLY A 308 -20.45 -15.19 8.99
N MET A 309 -19.15 -15.04 9.29
CA MET A 309 -18.60 -15.43 10.59
C MET A 309 -18.76 -14.29 11.59
N ALA A 310 -19.68 -14.44 12.55
CA ALA A 310 -20.02 -13.39 13.52
C ALA A 310 -19.09 -13.30 14.74
N ASP A 311 -17.96 -14.03 14.75
CA ASP A 311 -16.99 -13.98 15.84
C ASP A 311 -16.34 -12.58 15.92
N ASP A 312 -16.51 -11.90 17.06
CA ASP A 312 -15.99 -10.55 17.31
C ASP A 312 -15.81 -10.33 18.82
N LEU A 313 -14.57 -10.01 19.24
CA LEU A 313 -14.25 -9.87 20.67
C LEU A 313 -15.00 -8.73 21.36
N ARG A 314 -15.52 -7.74 20.62
CA ARG A 314 -16.35 -6.66 21.19
C ARG A 314 -17.64 -7.21 21.81
N SER A 315 -18.16 -8.34 21.32
CA SER A 315 -19.36 -8.98 21.88
C SER A 315 -19.14 -9.47 23.32
N GLU A 316 -17.89 -9.73 23.69
CA GLU A 316 -17.50 -10.21 25.01
C GLU A 316 -17.18 -9.07 26.00
N ASP A 317 -17.12 -7.82 25.55
CA ASP A 317 -16.81 -6.65 26.38
C ASP A 317 -18.10 -6.03 26.94
N ALA A 318 -18.13 -5.78 28.25
CA ALA A 318 -19.32 -5.26 28.94
C ALA A 318 -19.69 -3.83 28.54
N GLY A 319 -18.70 -2.99 28.22
CA GLY A 319 -18.91 -1.64 27.71
C GLY A 319 -19.62 -1.65 26.35
N TYR A 320 -19.17 -2.52 25.43
CA TYR A 320 -19.84 -2.71 24.14
C TYR A 320 -21.25 -3.30 24.29
N ARG A 321 -21.45 -4.27 25.20
CA ARG A 321 -22.80 -4.81 25.48
C ARG A 321 -23.75 -3.75 26.03
N ARG A 322 -23.28 -2.85 26.89
CA ARG A 322 -24.07 -1.71 27.40
C ARG A 322 -24.50 -0.76 26.27
N LEU A 323 -23.69 -0.64 25.22
CA LEU A 323 -24.01 0.15 24.02
C LEU A 323 -24.91 -0.61 23.02
N GLY A 324 -25.29 -1.86 23.30
CA GLY A 324 -26.13 -2.67 22.41
C GLY A 324 -25.39 -3.17 21.17
N PHE A 325 -24.07 -3.34 21.24
CA PHE A 325 -23.29 -3.87 20.13
C PHE A 325 -23.72 -5.30 19.74
N SER A 326 -23.84 -5.52 18.43
CA SER A 326 -23.93 -6.85 17.81
C SER A 326 -23.15 -6.82 16.50
N PRO A 327 -22.35 -7.85 16.17
CA PRO A 327 -21.63 -7.91 14.90
C PRO A 327 -22.60 -7.82 13.72
N VAL A 328 -22.25 -6.98 12.73
CA VAL A 328 -22.89 -6.99 11.41
C VAL A 328 -22.14 -7.96 10.52
N CYS A 329 -22.85 -8.70 9.67
CA CYS A 329 -22.26 -9.69 8.75
C CYS A 329 -22.90 -9.61 7.37
N GLN A 330 -22.11 -9.92 6.35
CA GLN A 330 -22.61 -10.34 5.03
C GLN A 330 -22.56 -11.87 4.92
N THR A 331 -22.90 -12.43 3.76
CA THR A 331 -22.95 -13.88 3.57
C THR A 331 -22.13 -14.40 2.40
N ALA A 332 -21.83 -13.57 1.40
CA ALA A 332 -21.22 -14.05 0.15
C ALA A 332 -19.71 -14.27 0.24
N GLY A 333 -19.00 -13.58 1.14
CA GLY A 333 -17.55 -13.73 1.30
C GLY A 333 -16.72 -13.26 0.10
N ASP A 334 -17.32 -12.63 -0.91
CA ASP A 334 -16.68 -12.09 -2.11
C ASP A 334 -16.16 -10.65 -1.91
N THR A 335 -15.50 -10.11 -2.94
CA THR A 335 -14.96 -8.74 -2.94
C THR A 335 -16.05 -7.70 -2.66
N HIS A 336 -17.23 -7.86 -3.26
CA HIS A 336 -18.36 -6.95 -3.06
C HIS A 336 -18.88 -6.98 -1.61
N ALA A 337 -19.06 -8.17 -1.04
CA ALA A 337 -19.46 -8.38 0.34
C ALA A 337 -18.44 -7.77 1.31
N ARG A 338 -17.14 -7.90 1.05
CA ARG A 338 -16.10 -7.27 1.89
C ARG A 338 -16.20 -5.75 1.92
N TRP A 339 -16.47 -5.10 0.79
CA TRP A 339 -16.67 -3.64 0.77
C TRP A 339 -17.96 -3.20 1.46
N ARG A 340 -19.04 -3.96 1.30
CA ARG A 340 -20.29 -3.71 2.04
C ARG A 340 -20.10 -3.89 3.54
N GLN A 341 -19.46 -4.97 3.94
CA GLN A 341 -19.11 -5.25 5.33
C GLN A 341 -18.32 -4.10 5.94
N LEU A 342 -17.29 -3.62 5.23
CA LEU A 342 -16.46 -2.52 5.69
C LEU A 342 -17.26 -1.22 5.88
N LEU A 343 -18.19 -0.90 4.97
CA LEU A 343 -19.05 0.28 5.11
C LEU A 343 -20.06 0.16 6.26
N ASP A 344 -20.64 -1.03 6.43
CA ASP A 344 -21.59 -1.31 7.51
C ASP A 344 -20.88 -1.26 8.87
N GLU A 345 -19.63 -1.72 8.95
CA GLU A 345 -18.78 -1.56 10.14
C GLU A 345 -18.44 -0.10 10.43
N ILE A 346 -18.14 0.73 9.42
CA ILE A 346 -17.89 2.17 9.65
C ILE A 346 -19.16 2.84 10.21
N ASP A 347 -20.34 2.57 9.65
CA ASP A 347 -21.60 3.15 10.16
C ASP A 347 -21.87 2.72 11.60
N GLN A 348 -21.64 1.44 11.90
CA GLN A 348 -21.75 0.94 13.26
C GLN A 348 -20.74 1.61 14.21
N SER A 349 -19.49 1.76 13.79
CA SER A 349 -18.45 2.44 14.57
C SER A 349 -18.82 3.90 14.88
N LEU A 350 -19.32 4.65 13.90
CA LEU A 350 -19.77 6.03 14.11
C LEU A 350 -21.00 6.11 15.01
N HIS A 351 -21.89 5.12 14.94
CA HIS A 351 -23.02 5.02 15.87
C HIS A 351 -22.56 4.74 17.31
N LEU A 352 -21.72 3.72 17.50
CA LEU A 352 -21.16 3.36 18.81
C LEU A 352 -20.35 4.49 19.40
N ALA A 353 -19.53 5.19 18.60
CA ALA A 353 -18.71 6.28 19.09
C ALA A 353 -19.55 7.43 19.65
N ARG A 354 -20.65 7.79 18.99
CA ARG A 354 -21.62 8.79 19.50
C ARG A 354 -22.23 8.39 20.83
N LEU A 355 -22.70 7.13 20.93
CA LEU A 355 -23.31 6.63 22.16
C LEU A 355 -22.29 6.56 23.30
N ALA A 356 -21.09 6.07 23.01
CA ALA A 356 -20.00 5.96 23.97
C ALA A 356 -19.54 7.32 24.49
N GLU A 357 -19.44 8.34 23.62
CA GLU A 357 -19.09 9.71 24.03
C GLU A 357 -20.18 10.31 24.94
N ARG A 358 -21.45 10.20 24.54
CA ARG A 358 -22.60 10.67 25.33
C ARG A 358 -22.63 10.04 26.72
N ASP A 359 -22.45 8.72 26.78
CA ASP A 359 -22.61 7.93 28.01
C ASP A 359 -21.29 7.66 28.75
N ARG A 360 -20.18 8.23 28.24
CA ARG A 360 -18.79 8.09 28.74
C ARG A 360 -18.38 6.64 28.95
N VAL A 361 -18.69 5.78 27.99
CA VAL A 361 -18.43 4.33 28.07
C VAL A 361 -17.00 4.02 27.65
N HIS A 362 -16.35 3.18 28.46
CA HIS A 362 -15.00 2.69 28.24
C HIS A 362 -15.03 1.19 27.96
N THR A 363 -13.95 0.68 27.36
CA THR A 363 -13.71 -0.77 27.33
C THR A 363 -13.54 -1.27 28.75
N GLU A 364 -14.00 -2.48 29.03
CA GLU A 364 -13.87 -3.09 30.36
C GLU A 364 -12.88 -4.26 30.35
N ARG A 365 -12.72 -4.92 29.20
CA ARG A 365 -11.78 -6.03 29.05
C ARG A 365 -10.40 -5.53 28.65
N THR A 366 -9.38 -6.07 29.31
CA THR A 366 -7.96 -5.91 28.97
C THR A 366 -7.35 -7.25 28.58
N GLY A 367 -6.12 -7.24 28.04
CA GLY A 367 -5.41 -8.43 27.53
C GLY A 367 -5.84 -8.91 26.14
N SER A 368 -7.06 -8.55 25.71
CA SER A 368 -7.59 -8.86 24.38
C SER A 368 -8.36 -7.67 23.81
N VAL A 369 -8.23 -7.42 22.51
CA VAL A 369 -8.96 -6.36 21.79
C VAL A 369 -9.36 -6.84 20.40
N GLU A 370 -10.57 -6.49 19.94
CA GLU A 370 -10.91 -6.60 18.52
C GLU A 370 -10.26 -5.44 17.77
N THR A 371 -9.27 -5.71 16.92
CA THR A 371 -8.69 -4.68 16.04
C THR A 371 -9.50 -4.58 14.74
N PRO A 372 -9.27 -3.57 13.88
CA PRO A 372 -9.88 -3.54 12.55
C PRO A 372 -9.46 -4.74 11.67
N ARG A 373 -8.32 -5.37 12.02
CA ARG A 373 -7.78 -6.59 11.39
C ARG A 373 -8.31 -7.88 11.99
N GLY A 374 -9.17 -7.81 13.00
CA GLY A 374 -9.68 -8.97 13.72
C GLY A 374 -9.10 -9.11 15.13
N PRO A 375 -9.29 -10.27 15.77
CA PRO A 375 -9.02 -10.45 17.18
C PRO A 375 -7.53 -10.40 17.51
N TRP A 376 -7.16 -9.60 18.50
CA TRP A 376 -5.83 -9.60 19.12
C TRP A 376 -5.96 -10.02 20.58
N SER A 377 -5.81 -11.33 20.82
CA SER A 377 -5.81 -11.94 22.15
C SER A 377 -4.40 -12.39 22.55
N ALA A 378 -4.12 -13.69 22.60
CA ALA A 378 -2.79 -14.24 22.81
C ALA A 378 -1.90 -14.07 21.57
N ARG A 379 -2.50 -14.14 20.38
CA ARG A 379 -1.83 -13.91 19.09
C ARG A 379 -2.43 -12.68 18.43
N ARG A 380 -1.56 -11.89 17.81
CA ARG A 380 -1.93 -10.78 16.93
C ARG A 380 -2.40 -11.32 15.57
N PRO A 381 -3.21 -10.56 14.82
CA PRO A 381 -3.49 -10.89 13.42
C PRO A 381 -2.18 -11.05 12.64
N ALA A 382 -2.02 -12.22 12.02
CA ALA A 382 -0.83 -12.61 11.28
C ALA A 382 -0.93 -12.19 9.81
N ASP A 383 0.18 -12.31 9.09
CA ASP A 383 0.15 -12.19 7.64
C ASP A 383 -0.65 -13.36 7.02
N ALA A 384 -1.48 -13.04 6.04
CA ALA A 384 -2.28 -13.99 5.28
C ALA A 384 -2.05 -13.87 3.76
N SER A 385 -0.97 -13.23 3.32
CA SER A 385 -0.74 -12.90 1.90
C SER A 385 -0.54 -14.14 1.03
N ALA A 386 -0.04 -15.24 1.59
CA ALA A 386 0.10 -16.51 0.88
C ALA A 386 -1.24 -17.09 0.36
N LEU A 387 -2.38 -16.67 0.92
CA LEU A 387 -3.70 -17.09 0.42
C LEU A 387 -3.97 -16.61 -1.01
N PHE A 388 -3.28 -15.57 -1.47
CA PHE A 388 -3.43 -15.09 -2.84
C PHE A 388 -2.99 -16.12 -3.88
N ASP A 389 -2.04 -16.99 -3.54
CA ASP A 389 -1.54 -18.04 -4.41
C ASP A 389 -2.66 -19.03 -4.81
N GLU A 390 -3.63 -19.23 -3.93
CA GLU A 390 -4.82 -20.07 -4.17
C GLU A 390 -6.03 -19.27 -4.66
N LEU A 391 -6.20 -18.02 -4.19
CA LEU A 391 -7.42 -17.25 -4.38
C LEU A 391 -7.50 -16.52 -5.72
N LEU A 392 -6.36 -16.07 -6.24
CA LEU A 392 -6.31 -15.20 -7.42
C LEU A 392 -6.29 -15.93 -8.77
N PRO A 393 -5.71 -17.15 -8.92
CA PRO A 393 -5.84 -17.91 -10.16
C PRO A 393 -7.30 -18.06 -10.61
N GLY A 394 -7.55 -17.88 -11.90
CA GLY A 394 -8.90 -17.91 -12.49
C GLY A 394 -9.63 -16.58 -12.51
N LEU A 395 -9.15 -15.56 -11.81
CA LEU A 395 -9.70 -14.20 -11.88
C LEU A 395 -9.10 -13.41 -13.04
N GLU A 396 -9.89 -12.49 -13.60
CA GLU A 396 -9.35 -11.46 -14.48
C GLU A 396 -8.49 -10.48 -13.67
N TRP A 397 -7.51 -9.85 -14.31
CA TRP A 397 -6.52 -8.99 -13.66
C TRP A 397 -7.17 -7.86 -12.84
N GLY A 398 -8.23 -7.25 -13.37
CA GLY A 398 -9.00 -6.22 -12.65
C GLY A 398 -9.65 -6.76 -11.37
N ASP A 399 -10.28 -7.93 -11.45
CA ASP A 399 -10.92 -8.59 -10.31
C ASP A 399 -9.89 -9.09 -9.28
N ALA A 400 -8.73 -9.55 -9.74
CA ALA A 400 -7.63 -9.95 -8.88
C ALA A 400 -7.10 -8.75 -8.07
N LEU A 401 -6.88 -7.60 -8.72
CA LEU A 401 -6.46 -6.37 -8.04
C LEU A 401 -7.54 -5.85 -7.08
N ALA A 402 -8.81 -5.88 -7.46
CA ALA A 402 -9.92 -5.53 -6.58
C ALA A 402 -9.99 -6.47 -5.35
N THR A 403 -9.74 -7.77 -5.57
CA THR A 403 -9.68 -8.79 -4.52
C THR A 403 -8.53 -8.50 -3.55
N VAL A 404 -7.32 -8.23 -4.05
CA VAL A 404 -6.16 -7.84 -3.23
C VAL A 404 -6.47 -6.60 -2.39
N ALA A 405 -7.01 -5.53 -2.96
CA ALA A 405 -7.35 -4.30 -2.23
C ALA A 405 -8.42 -4.53 -1.15
N SER A 406 -9.39 -5.41 -1.43
CA SER A 406 -10.46 -5.75 -0.48
C SER A 406 -10.00 -6.63 0.69
N LEU A 407 -8.83 -7.26 0.57
CA LEU A 407 -8.27 -8.14 1.58
C LEU A 407 -7.16 -7.42 2.34
N ASP A 408 -7.43 -7.17 3.62
CA ASP A 408 -6.43 -6.67 4.55
C ASP A 408 -5.64 -7.90 5.00
N VAL A 409 -4.52 -8.22 4.35
CA VAL A 409 -3.76 -9.46 4.62
C VAL A 409 -2.50 -9.26 5.47
N ALA A 410 -1.92 -8.06 5.48
CA ALA A 410 -0.66 -7.79 6.19
C ALA A 410 -0.76 -8.02 7.70
N GLY A 411 0.22 -8.63 8.35
CA GLY A 411 0.20 -8.80 9.81
C GLY A 411 0.15 -7.46 10.57
N VAL A 412 -0.28 -7.48 11.84
CA VAL A 412 -0.22 -6.29 12.71
C VAL A 412 1.19 -6.12 13.28
N ALA A 413 1.75 -4.91 13.20
CA ALA A 413 3.08 -4.59 13.75
C ALA A 413 3.11 -4.60 15.28
N ASP A 414 4.30 -4.75 15.87
CA ASP A 414 4.48 -4.75 17.34
C ASP A 414 4.46 -3.36 17.97
N GLN A 415 4.55 -2.31 17.14
CA GLN A 415 4.59 -0.93 17.60
C GLN A 415 3.47 -0.11 16.96
N PRO A 416 2.92 0.86 17.70
CA PRO A 416 1.89 1.73 17.17
C PRO A 416 2.44 2.72 16.14
N VAL A 417 1.53 3.33 15.38
CA VAL A 417 1.85 4.29 14.32
C VAL A 417 2.72 5.43 14.86
N GLY A 418 3.83 5.73 14.19
CA GLY A 418 4.68 6.87 14.53
C GLY A 418 5.68 6.62 15.67
N THR A 419 5.71 5.42 16.23
CA THR A 419 6.80 5.01 17.15
C THR A 419 8.08 4.89 16.35
N ARG A 420 9.09 5.72 16.69
CA ARG A 420 10.42 5.56 16.08
C ARG A 420 10.96 4.19 16.47
N PRO A 421 11.53 3.40 15.53
CA PRO A 421 12.30 2.24 15.92
C PRO A 421 13.39 2.73 16.87
N SER A 422 13.48 2.10 18.05
CA SER A 422 14.58 2.34 18.98
C SER A 422 15.86 1.96 18.26
N GLY A 423 16.56 2.96 17.71
CA GLY A 423 17.87 2.75 17.13
C GLY A 423 18.76 2.18 18.21
N GLU A 424 19.18 0.93 18.06
CA GLU A 424 20.40 0.47 18.71
C GLU A 424 21.50 1.41 18.22
N SER A 425 21.85 2.36 19.09
CA SER A 425 22.99 3.23 18.91
C SER A 425 24.22 2.33 18.88
N ARG A 426 24.61 1.87 17.69
CA ARG A 426 25.98 1.42 17.46
C ARG A 426 26.84 2.66 17.56
N ALA A 427 27.22 2.96 18.80
CA ALA A 427 28.32 3.83 19.12
C ALA A 427 29.53 3.36 18.31
N VAL A 428 29.83 4.07 17.23
CA VAL A 428 31.14 4.04 16.60
C VAL A 428 32.10 4.57 17.67
N ARG A 429 32.68 3.66 18.46
CA ARG A 429 33.86 3.96 19.25
C ARG A 429 34.97 4.27 18.25
N GLY A 430 35.19 5.56 18.03
CA GLY A 430 36.41 6.06 17.43
C GLY A 430 37.58 5.58 18.30
N GLY A 431 38.29 4.57 17.82
CA GLY A 431 39.61 4.23 18.32
C GLY A 431 40.59 5.30 17.85
N THR A 432 40.76 6.33 18.67
CA THR A 432 42.00 7.10 18.69
C THR A 432 42.94 6.37 19.66
N GLY A 433 44.10 5.99 19.17
CA GLY A 433 45.11 5.28 19.93
C GLY A 433 46.39 5.17 19.12
N ASN A 434 47.12 6.28 19.03
CA ASN A 434 48.57 6.22 18.93
C ASN A 434 49.09 5.46 20.15
N ASP A 435 49.95 4.45 19.94
CA ASP A 435 51.24 4.34 20.63
C ASP A 435 52.09 3.20 20.04
N VAL A 436 53.34 3.57 19.78
CA VAL A 436 54.56 2.82 19.36
C VAL A 436 54.71 2.44 17.89
#